data_AF-A0AB39S3D8-F1
#
_entry.id   AF-A0AB39S3D8-F1
#
_cell.length_a   1.000
_cell.length_b   1.000
_cell.length_c   1.000
_cell.angle_alpha   90.00
_cell.angle_beta   90.00
_cell.angle_gamma   90.00
#
_symmetry.space_group_name_H-M   'P 1'
#
loop_
_entity.id
_entity.type
_entity.pdbx_description
1 polymer ?
#
loop_
_entity_poly.entity_id
_entity_poly.type
_entity_poly.pdbx_seq_one_letter_code
_entity_poly.pdbx_strand_id
1 'polypeptide(L)'
;MPVTGTHCGRDMPLAPGDVSFLHQKQQQLNTMLGERAQAAGATYVDTFAPSTGHDACSPADTRWIEPLRPSSPAAVVRPNERGEQGMATAVLSALKH
;
A
#
# COMPACT_ATOMS: atom_id res chain seq x y z
N MET A 1 2.41 -2.24 4.14
CA MET A 1 2.99 -2.87 5.35
C MET A 1 3.41 -1.76 6.30
N PRO A 2 3.23 -1.95 7.61
CA PRO A 2 3.54 -0.92 8.59
C PRO A 2 5.04 -0.61 8.60
N VAL A 3 5.39 0.63 8.97
CA VAL A 3 6.78 1.12 9.02
C VAL A 3 7.58 0.39 10.10
N THR A 4 6.93 -0.06 11.17
CA THR A 4 7.55 -0.84 12.25
C THR A 4 7.08 -2.29 12.21
N GLY A 5 8.00 -3.22 12.50
CA GLY A 5 7.78 -4.67 12.50
C GLY A 5 6.81 -5.12 13.59
N THR A 6 5.53 -4.90 13.34
CA THR A 6 4.42 -5.31 14.20
C THR A 6 3.88 -6.67 13.76
N HIS A 7 3.38 -7.45 14.71
CA HIS A 7 2.62 -8.66 14.41
C HIS A 7 1.29 -8.26 13.73
N CYS A 8 1.07 -8.70 12.48
CA CYS A 8 -0.11 -8.37 11.69
C CYS A 8 -1.32 -9.30 11.94
N GLY A 9 -1.45 -9.78 13.18
CA GLY A 9 -2.55 -10.64 13.60
C GLY A 9 -2.64 -11.97 12.83
N ARG A 10 -3.76 -12.66 13.01
CA ARG A 10 -3.94 -14.01 12.44
C ARG A 10 -4.12 -13.97 10.93
N ASP A 11 -4.78 -12.94 10.40
CA ASP A 11 -5.22 -12.87 8.99
C ASP A 11 -4.10 -12.46 8.03
N MET A 12 -3.03 -11.88 8.55
CA MET A 12 -1.78 -11.64 7.83
C MET A 12 -0.62 -12.30 8.61
N PRO A 13 -0.51 -13.64 8.61
CA PRO A 13 0.43 -14.39 9.45
C PRO A 13 1.86 -14.35 8.90
N LEU A 14 2.43 -13.15 8.83
CA LEU A 14 3.84 -12.93 8.50
C LEU A 14 4.69 -12.91 9.77
N ALA A 15 5.93 -13.37 9.67
CA ALA A 15 6.89 -13.15 10.75
C ALA A 15 7.14 -11.63 10.89
N PRO A 16 7.37 -11.09 12.10
CA PRO A 16 7.64 -9.66 12.28
C PRO A 16 8.81 -9.14 11.42
N GLY A 17 9.85 -9.97 11.21
CA GLY A 17 10.97 -9.64 10.31
C GLY A 17 10.55 -9.51 8.84
N ASP A 18 9.62 -10.33 8.39
CA ASP A 18 9.10 -10.29 7.01
C ASP A 18 8.26 -9.03 6.77
N VAL A 19 7.54 -8.55 7.79
CA VAL A 19 6.77 -7.29 7.70
C VAL A 19 7.70 -6.10 7.41
N SER A 20 8.78 -5.99 8.18
CA SER A 20 9.81 -4.95 7.97
C SER A 20 10.51 -5.11 6.61
N PHE A 21 10.86 -6.35 6.23
CA PHE A 21 11.47 -6.64 4.93
C PHE A 21 10.56 -6.21 3.77
N LEU A 22 9.29 -6.59 3.80
CA LEU A 22 8.31 -6.23 2.76
C LEU A 22 8.05 -4.73 2.71
N HIS A 23 8.00 -4.04 3.85
CA HIS A 23 7.92 -2.58 3.90
C HIS A 23 9.13 -1.96 3.18
N GLN A 24 10.35 -2.37 3.53
CA GLN A 24 11.56 -1.88 2.89
C GLN A 24 11.58 -2.16 1.37
N LYS A 25 11.15 -3.36 0.94
CA LYS A 25 11.06 -3.71 -0.48
C LYS A 25 10.03 -2.88 -1.23
N GLN A 26 8.88 -2.56 -0.60
CA GLN A 26 7.91 -1.66 -1.20
C GLN A 26 8.49 -0.25 -1.39
N GLN A 27 9.23 0.28 -0.40
CA GLN A 27 9.89 1.58 -0.52
C GLN A 27 10.93 1.57 -1.65
N GLN A 28 11.79 0.55 -1.71
CA GLN A 28 12.78 0.39 -2.79
C GLN A 28 12.11 0.34 -4.17
N LEU A 29 11.00 -0.39 -4.29
CA LEU A 29 10.23 -0.46 -5.53
C LEU A 29 9.65 0.91 -5.92
N ASN A 30 9.03 1.62 -4.98
CA ASN A 30 8.44 2.94 -5.22
C ASN A 30 9.49 3.97 -5.65
N THR A 31 10.64 3.99 -4.97
CA THR A 31 11.78 4.85 -5.35
C THR A 31 12.23 4.55 -6.77
N MET A 32 12.44 3.27 -7.11
CA MET A 32 12.84 2.86 -8.45
C MET A 32 11.81 3.29 -9.51
N LEU A 33 10.51 3.08 -9.26
CA LEU A 33 9.45 3.50 -10.18
C LEU A 33 9.43 5.01 -10.39
N GLY A 34 9.62 5.80 -9.32
CA GLY A 34 9.71 7.26 -9.39
C GLY A 34 10.90 7.73 -10.24
N GLU A 35 12.09 7.18 -10.00
CA GLU A 35 13.30 7.48 -10.78
C GLU A 35 13.12 7.14 -12.26
N ARG A 36 12.51 5.98 -12.57
CA ARG A 36 12.26 5.57 -13.96
C ARG A 36 11.23 6.44 -14.65
N ALA A 37 10.16 6.83 -13.95
CA ALA A 37 9.17 7.75 -14.50
C ALA A 37 9.80 9.11 -14.83
N GLN A 38 10.55 9.68 -13.90
CA GLN A 38 11.27 10.95 -14.10
C GLN A 38 12.24 10.87 -15.29
N ALA A 39 13.05 9.82 -15.38
CA ALA A 39 13.99 9.62 -16.49
C ALA A 39 13.30 9.49 -17.85
N ALA A 40 12.05 8.99 -17.88
CA ALA A 40 11.23 8.85 -19.07
C ALA A 40 10.34 10.07 -19.37
N GLY A 41 10.38 11.13 -18.54
CA GLY A 41 9.47 12.28 -18.66
C GLY A 41 8.02 11.96 -18.31
N ALA A 42 7.77 10.88 -17.56
CA ALA A 42 6.46 10.48 -17.08
C ALA A 42 6.23 10.93 -15.62
N THR A 43 4.97 11.14 -15.26
CA THR A 43 4.58 11.42 -13.87
C THR A 43 4.45 10.13 -13.07
N TYR A 44 5.18 10.02 -11.97
CA TYR A 44 4.91 9.02 -10.93
C TYR A 44 3.91 9.58 -9.92
N VAL A 45 2.82 8.85 -9.69
CA VAL A 45 1.84 9.20 -8.65
C VAL A 45 2.10 8.37 -7.41
N ASP A 46 2.46 9.04 -6.31
CA ASP A 46 2.66 8.38 -5.03
C ASP A 46 1.31 8.01 -4.38
N THR A 47 0.95 6.73 -4.46
CA THR A 47 -0.19 6.17 -3.75
C THR A 47 0.17 5.61 -2.38
N PHE A 48 1.46 5.54 -2.03
CA PHE A 48 1.92 5.00 -0.76
C PHE A 48 1.74 6.00 0.38
N ALA A 49 2.21 7.23 0.22
CA ALA A 49 2.09 8.26 1.26
C ALA A 49 0.66 8.40 1.81
N PRO A 50 -0.40 8.56 0.99
CA PRO A 50 -1.77 8.67 1.50
C PRO A 50 -2.31 7.37 2.13
N SER A 51 -1.69 6.21 1.85
CA SER A 51 -2.10 4.92 2.44
C SER A 51 -1.45 4.63 3.81
N THR A 52 -0.60 5.52 4.32
CA THR A 52 0.09 5.33 5.60
C THR A 52 -0.93 5.16 6.73
N GLY A 53 -0.80 4.07 7.50
CA GLY A 53 -1.76 3.72 8.56
C GLY A 53 -2.99 2.96 8.08
N HIS A 54 -3.11 2.68 6.78
CA HIS A 54 -4.19 1.92 6.17
C HIS A 54 -3.71 0.60 5.53
N ASP A 55 -2.61 0.04 6.01
CA ASP A 55 -2.05 -1.21 5.48
C ASP A 55 -2.85 -2.45 5.93
N ALA A 56 -2.44 -3.63 5.46
CA ALA A 56 -3.13 -4.90 5.74
C ALA A 56 -3.18 -5.28 7.23
N CYS A 57 -2.36 -4.65 8.07
CA CYS A 57 -2.29 -4.90 9.51
C CYS A 57 -3.19 -3.92 10.29
N SER A 58 -3.74 -2.91 9.63
CA SER A 58 -4.70 -1.97 10.22
C SER A 58 -6.05 -2.63 10.49
N PRO A 59 -6.86 -2.08 11.42
CA PRO A 59 -8.24 -2.51 11.67
C PRO A 59 -9.08 -2.60 10.39
N ALA A 60 -10.00 -3.57 10.31
CA ALA A 60 -10.76 -3.87 9.10
C ALA A 60 -11.67 -2.71 8.62
N ASP A 61 -12.08 -1.84 9.54
CA ASP A 61 -12.90 -0.64 9.25
C ASP A 61 -12.08 0.51 8.63
N THR A 62 -10.77 0.54 8.84
CA THR A 62 -9.88 1.60 8.36
C THR A 62 -8.89 1.16 7.29
N ARG A 63 -8.53 -0.12 7.20
CA ARG A 63 -7.55 -0.59 6.22
C ARG A 63 -8.01 -0.39 4.78
N TRP A 64 -7.02 -0.16 3.93
CA TRP A 64 -7.14 -0.04 2.48
C TRP A 64 -6.68 -1.31 1.77
N ILE A 65 -5.74 -2.06 2.35
CA ILE A 65 -5.23 -3.31 1.77
C ILE A 65 -5.83 -4.50 2.52
N GLU A 66 -6.36 -5.49 1.80
CA GLU A 66 -6.81 -6.72 2.43
C GLU A 66 -5.64 -7.65 2.79
N PRO A 67 -5.71 -8.37 3.91
CA PRO A 67 -4.69 -9.32 4.32
C PRO A 67 -4.78 -10.62 3.50
N LEU A 68 -3.97 -11.63 3.89
CA LEU A 68 -3.97 -12.95 3.25
C LEU A 68 -5.31 -13.70 3.37
N ARG A 69 -6.12 -13.36 4.39
CA ARG A 69 -7.53 -13.76 4.50
C ARG A 69 -8.44 -12.53 4.45
N PRO A 70 -8.92 -12.14 3.26
CA PRO A 70 -9.75 -10.96 3.08
C PRO A 70 -11.06 -11.05 3.87
N SER A 71 -11.56 -9.91 4.32
CA SER A 71 -12.90 -9.75 4.89
C SER A 71 -13.76 -8.77 4.08
N SER A 72 -13.30 -8.38 2.89
CA SER A 72 -14.07 -7.63 1.89
C SER A 72 -13.86 -8.24 0.48
N PRO A 73 -14.69 -7.89 -0.52
CA PRO A 73 -14.58 -8.39 -1.90
C PRO A 73 -13.36 -7.81 -2.63
N ALA A 74 -12.16 -8.22 -2.23
CA ALA A 74 -10.92 -7.85 -2.89
C ALA A 74 -10.00 -9.07 -3.00
N ALA A 75 -9.08 -9.01 -3.97
CA ALA A 75 -8.04 -10.01 -4.08
C ALA A 75 -7.06 -9.94 -2.90
N VAL A 76 -6.46 -11.08 -2.57
CA VAL A 76 -5.52 -11.23 -1.48
C VAL A 76 -4.32 -10.28 -1.63
N VAL A 77 -4.01 -9.50 -0.57
CA VAL A 77 -2.94 -8.47 -0.56
C VAL A 77 -3.14 -7.37 -1.61
N ARG A 78 -4.40 -7.05 -1.94
CA ARG A 78 -4.76 -5.97 -2.87
C ARG A 78 -5.63 -4.92 -2.17
N PRO A 79 -5.75 -3.71 -2.75
CA PRO A 79 -6.65 -2.71 -2.22
C PRO A 79 -8.11 -3.20 -2.21
N ASN A 80 -8.84 -2.86 -1.15
CA ASN A 80 -10.30 -2.91 -1.12
C ASN A 80 -10.90 -1.64 -1.73
N GLU A 81 -12.22 -1.52 -1.71
CA GLU A 81 -12.95 -0.34 -2.23
C GLU A 81 -12.37 0.99 -1.72
N ARG A 82 -12.13 1.13 -0.42
CA ARG A 82 -11.55 2.35 0.16
C ARG A 82 -10.13 2.59 -0.35
N GLY A 83 -9.34 1.53 -0.47
CA GLY A 83 -7.99 1.60 -1.01
C GLY A 83 -7.96 2.06 -2.47
N GLU A 84 -8.79 1.47 -3.32
CA GLU A 84 -8.93 1.88 -4.72
C GLU A 84 -9.43 3.33 -4.83
N GLN A 85 -10.37 3.75 -3.98
CA GLN A 85 -10.83 5.13 -3.95
C GLN A 85 -9.74 6.13 -3.52
N GLY A 86 -8.91 5.77 -2.55
CA GLY A 86 -7.75 6.55 -2.14
C GLY A 86 -6.71 6.69 -3.26
N MET A 87 -6.41 5.59 -3.96
CA MET A 87 -5.53 5.60 -5.13
C MET A 87 -6.09 6.45 -6.27
N ALA A 88 -7.39 6.30 -6.58
CA ALA A 88 -8.06 7.11 -7.59
C ALA A 88 -8.01 8.61 -7.24
N THR A 89 -8.17 8.96 -5.96
CA THR A 89 -8.05 10.35 -5.49
C THR A 89 -6.64 10.90 -5.74
N ALA A 90 -5.60 10.12 -5.43
CA ALA A 90 -4.21 10.52 -5.68
C ALA A 90 -3.95 10.74 -7.19
N VAL A 91 -4.39 9.82 -8.04
CA VAL A 91 -4.24 9.91 -9.51
C VAL A 91 -4.99 11.10 -10.06
N LEU A 92 -6.27 11.27 -9.71
CA LEU A 92 -7.08 12.39 -10.19
C LEU A 92 -6.52 13.73 -9.74
N SER A 93 -5.89 13.81 -8.56
CA SER A 93 -5.27 15.03 -8.07
C SER A 93 -4.03 15.41 -8.90
N ALA A 94 -3.26 14.42 -9.35
CA ALA A 94 -2.10 14.64 -10.22
C ALA A 94 -2.48 15.10 -11.65
N LEU A 95 -3.72 14.84 -12.09
CA LEU A 95 -4.24 15.22 -13.41
C LEU A 95 -4.94 16.59 -13.44
N LYS A 96 -5.32 17.12 -12.27
CA LYS A 96 -5.95 18.44 -12.17
C LYS A 96 -4.87 19.51 -12.32
N HIS A 97 -4.79 20.07 -13.52
CA HIS A 97 -4.05 21.30 -13.83
C HIS A 97 -4.89 22.53 -13.49
#